data_AF-A0A7R8CT61-F1
#
_entry.id   AF-A0A7R8CT61-F1
#
_cell.length_a   1.000
_cell.length_b   1.000
_cell.length_c   1.000
_cell.angle_alpha   90.00
_cell.angle_beta   90.00
_cell.angle_gamma   90.00
#
_symmetry.space_group_name_H-M   'P 1'
#
loop_
_entity.id
_entity.type
_entity.pdbx_description
1 polymer ?
#
loop_
_entity_poly.entity_id
_entity_poly.type
_entity_poly.pdbx_seq_one_letter_code
_entity_poly.pdbx_strand_id
1 'polypeptide(L)'
;MFAPSANEWKQAHSQGRFAILRVLIETGEGFVTVKEVVGEDGKPDLLITMDKSKLESIGKTAIGDFLRKLQIYKSTGDAEAGRKMFDHYSSVSNEGPHPWAKWRDIVVARRRPRMFNIMPNTIIKDENSEHEHNDEVLSELFDKDLADFD
;
A
#
# COMPACT_ATOMS: atom_id res chain seq x y z
N MET A 1 -5.75 -4.84 2.56
CA MET A 1 -4.96 -6.10 2.55
C MET A 1 -4.79 -6.67 3.95
N PHE A 2 -4.82 -5.88 5.03
CA PHE A 2 -4.96 -6.41 6.37
C PHE A 2 -6.34 -7.04 6.61
N ALA A 3 -6.37 -8.25 7.17
CA ALA A 3 -7.56 -9.03 7.50
C ALA A 3 -7.75 -9.02 9.05
N PRO A 4 -8.71 -8.25 9.59
CA PRO A 4 -8.90 -8.13 11.04
C PRO A 4 -9.24 -9.44 11.73
N SER A 5 -10.02 -10.31 11.08
CA SER A 5 -10.42 -11.61 11.62
C SER A 5 -9.25 -12.54 11.91
N ALA A 6 -8.18 -12.45 11.11
CA ALA A 6 -6.96 -13.26 11.26
C ALA A 6 -5.79 -12.46 11.87
N ASN A 7 -5.99 -11.17 12.16
CA ASN A 7 -4.94 -10.23 12.56
C ASN A 7 -3.69 -10.30 11.65
N GLU A 8 -3.89 -10.39 10.34
CA GLU A 8 -2.82 -10.69 9.39
C GLU A 8 -2.84 -9.77 8.17
N TRP A 9 -1.64 -9.40 7.70
CA TRP A 9 -1.46 -8.73 6.41
C TRP A 9 -1.42 -9.73 5.26
N LYS A 10 -2.39 -9.65 4.33
CA LYS A 10 -2.43 -10.53 3.14
C LYS A 10 -1.51 -10.10 1.99
N GLN A 11 -0.69 -9.06 2.18
CA GLN A 11 0.28 -8.63 1.15
C GLN A 11 1.47 -7.92 1.80
N ALA A 12 2.66 -8.44 1.51
CA ALA A 12 3.91 -8.04 2.16
C ALA A 12 4.29 -6.57 1.89
N HIS A 13 4.12 -6.08 0.66
CA HIS A 13 4.45 -4.69 0.30
C HIS A 13 3.53 -3.67 1.00
N SER A 14 2.25 -3.98 1.21
CA SER A 14 1.28 -3.14 1.91
C SER A 14 1.63 -3.08 3.38
N GLN A 15 2.02 -4.21 3.98
CA GLN A 15 2.53 -4.23 5.35
C GLN A 15 3.79 -3.37 5.48
N GLY A 16 4.76 -3.54 4.56
CA GLY A 16 5.99 -2.75 4.55
C GLY A 16 5.73 -1.25 4.37
N ARG A 17 4.84 -0.86 3.45
CA ARG A 17 4.44 0.54 3.25
C ARG A 17 3.78 1.13 4.50
N PHE A 18 2.94 0.35 5.18
CA PHE A 18 2.31 0.77 6.43
C PHE A 18 3.33 0.93 7.55
N ALA A 19 4.29 0.00 7.68
CA ALA A 19 5.39 0.13 8.63
C ALA A 19 6.22 1.39 8.40
N ILE A 20 6.55 1.70 7.13
CA ILE A 20 7.25 2.95 6.77
C ILE A 20 6.43 4.18 7.18
N LEU A 21 5.13 4.20 6.90
CA LEU A 21 4.24 5.29 7.33
C LEU A 21 4.29 5.48 8.85
N ARG A 22 4.23 4.39 9.61
CA ARG A 22 4.29 4.42 11.09
C ARG A 22 5.62 4.96 11.60
N VAL A 23 6.74 4.59 10.99
CA VAL A 23 8.08 5.15 11.31
C VAL A 23 8.09 6.67 11.11
N LEU A 24 7.57 7.15 9.98
CA LEU A 24 7.56 8.59 9.68
C LEU A 24 6.66 9.40 10.62
N ILE A 25 5.54 8.81 11.06
CA ILE A 25 4.64 9.43 12.05
C ILE A 25 5.27 9.43 13.44
N GLU A 26 5.92 8.33 13.85
CA GLU A 26 6.56 8.20 15.16
C GLU A 26 7.74 9.16 15.35
N THR A 27 8.44 9.50 14.26
CA THR A 27 9.52 10.49 14.31
C THR A 27 9.03 11.85 14.85
N GLY A 28 7.73 12.13 14.72
CA GLY A 28 7.11 13.30 15.32
C GLY A 28 7.37 14.58 14.54
N GLU A 29 7.44 15.70 15.26
CA GLU A 29 7.66 17.06 14.72
C GLU A 29 6.65 17.51 13.65
N GLY A 30 5.52 16.81 13.53
CA GLY A 30 4.53 17.06 12.49
C GLY A 30 5.05 16.81 11.07
N PHE A 31 6.07 15.97 10.88
CA PHE A 31 6.58 15.66 9.54
C PHE A 31 5.53 14.95 8.69
N VAL A 32 4.90 13.89 9.20
CA VAL A 32 3.75 13.24 8.59
C VAL A 32 2.60 13.21 9.58
N THR A 33 1.41 13.61 9.13
CA THR A 33 0.19 13.56 9.93
C THR A 33 -0.93 12.89 9.14
N VAL A 34 -1.83 12.22 9.85
CA VAL A 34 -3.04 11.63 9.29
C VAL A 34 -4.22 12.18 10.06
N LYS A 35 -5.23 12.71 9.35
CA LYS A 35 -6.43 13.28 9.95
C LYS A 35 -7.67 12.71 9.29
N GLU A 36 -8.70 12.47 10.09
CA GLU A 36 -10.04 12.19 9.58
C GLU A 36 -10.65 13.49 9.05
N VAL A 37 -11.19 13.44 7.84
CA VAL A 37 -11.84 14.55 7.16
C VAL A 37 -13.17 14.08 6.58
N VAL A 38 -14.00 15.00 6.11
CA VAL A 38 -15.21 14.68 5.36
C VAL A 38 -14.90 14.90 3.89
N GLY A 39 -15.11 13.88 3.07
CA GLY A 39 -14.93 13.97 1.63
C GLY A 39 -15.99 14.86 0.98
N GLU A 40 -15.76 15.23 -0.28
CA GLU A 40 -16.71 16.04 -1.07
C GLU A 40 -18.09 15.40 -1.21
N ASP A 41 -18.15 14.07 -1.09
CA ASP A 41 -19.36 13.24 -1.11
C ASP A 41 -20.08 13.18 0.26
N GLY A 42 -19.62 13.93 1.25
CA GLY A 42 -20.19 13.97 2.61
C GLY A 42 -19.87 12.74 3.47
N LYS A 43 -19.06 11.80 2.97
CA LYS A 43 -18.69 10.57 3.70
C LYS A 43 -17.35 10.74 4.43
N PRO A 44 -17.02 9.89 5.43
CA PRO A 44 -15.71 9.91 6.07
C PRO A 44 -14.56 9.68 5.07
N ASP A 45 -13.45 10.38 5.25
CA ASP A 45 -12.22 10.24 4.46
C ASP A 45 -10.98 10.50 5.33
N LEU A 46 -9.78 10.28 4.77
CA LEU A 46 -8.51 10.51 5.45
C LEU A 46 -7.63 11.45 4.63
N LEU A 47 -7.07 12.46 5.30
CA LEU A 47 -6.04 13.33 4.74
C LEU A 47 -4.68 12.97 5.34
N ILE A 48 -3.74 12.59 4.47
CA ILE A 48 -2.33 12.39 4.82
C ILE A 48 -1.56 13.63 4.37
N THR A 49 -0.92 14.31 5.31
CA THR A 49 -0.12 15.52 5.03
C THR A 49 1.34 15.28 5.40
N MET A 50 2.25 15.65 4.51
CA MET A 50 3.70 15.58 4.73
C MET A 50 4.34 16.96 4.56
N ASP A 51 5.12 17.40 5.55
CA ASP A 51 5.87 18.66 5.51
C ASP A 51 7.18 18.49 4.74
N LYS A 52 7.19 18.97 3.48
CA LYS A 52 8.35 18.86 2.58
C LYS A 52 9.60 19.54 3.15
N SER A 53 9.47 20.59 3.97
CA SER A 53 10.63 21.31 4.52
C SER A 53 11.46 20.45 5.48
N LYS A 54 10.84 19.43 6.09
CA LYS A 54 11.45 18.50 7.05
C LYS A 54 11.91 17.18 6.43
N LEU A 55 11.81 17.05 5.11
CA LEU A 55 12.16 15.80 4.41
C LEU A 55 13.64 15.43 4.59
N GLU A 56 14.55 16.36 4.35
CA GLU A 56 16.01 16.11 4.44
C GLU A 56 16.50 16.00 5.89
N SER A 57 15.90 16.75 6.82
CA SER A 57 16.32 16.76 8.22
C SER A 57 15.70 15.61 9.03
N ILE A 58 14.38 15.50 9.03
CA ILE A 58 13.62 14.57 9.87
C ILE A 58 13.35 13.27 9.10
N GLY A 59 12.76 13.37 7.91
CA GLY A 59 12.34 12.19 7.14
C GLY A 59 13.50 11.27 6.75
N LYS A 60 14.59 11.83 6.23
CA LYS A 60 15.79 11.07 5.84
C LYS A 60 16.46 10.39 7.02
N THR A 61 16.58 11.08 8.14
CA THR A 61 17.16 10.53 9.38
C THR A 61 16.33 9.37 9.91
N ALA A 62 15.00 9.54 9.98
CA ALA A 62 14.08 8.49 10.41
C ALA A 62 14.18 7.21 9.58
N ILE A 63 14.14 7.36 8.25
CA ILE A 63 14.27 6.22 7.33
C ILE A 63 15.67 5.61 7.43
N GLY A 64 16.71 6.44 7.54
CA GLY A 64 18.09 5.97 7.69
C GLY A 64 18.28 5.11 8.94
N ASP A 65 17.72 5.53 10.08
CA ASP A 65 17.81 4.79 11.33
C ASP A 65 16.98 3.50 11.31
N PHE A 66 15.79 3.54 10.71
CA PHE A 66 14.96 2.36 10.51
C PHE A 66 15.64 1.33 9.61
N LEU A 67 16.18 1.74 8.46
CA LEU A 67 16.90 0.86 7.54
C LEU A 67 18.17 0.28 8.17
N ARG A 68 18.89 1.07 8.98
CA ARG A 68 20.07 0.59 9.70
C ARG A 68 19.71 -0.56 10.65
N LYS A 69 18.67 -0.38 11.48
CA LYS A 69 18.17 -1.44 12.37
C LYS A 69 17.72 -2.67 11.60
N LEU A 70 16.92 -2.47 10.54
CA LEU A 70 16.42 -3.55 9.70
C LEU A 70 17.55 -4.36 9.06
N GLN A 71 18.58 -3.69 8.55
CA GLN A 71 19.73 -4.35 7.96
C GLN A 71 20.59 -5.09 9.00
N ILE A 72 20.76 -4.54 10.20
CA ILE A 72 21.48 -5.22 11.29
C ILE A 72 20.79 -6.54 11.63
N TYR A 73 19.49 -6.52 11.95
CA TYR A 73 18.75 -7.74 12.32
C TYR A 73 18.75 -8.77 11.18
N LYS A 74 18.62 -8.32 9.93
CA LYS A 74 18.69 -9.19 8.77
C LYS A 74 20.07 -9.84 8.62
N SER A 75 21.15 -9.04 8.72
CA SER A 75 22.53 -9.52 8.52
C SER A 75 22.99 -10.45 9.64
N THR A 76 22.55 -10.22 10.89
CA THR A 76 22.91 -11.06 12.05
C THR A 76 22.00 -12.28 12.21
N GLY A 77 20.91 -12.37 11.43
CA GLY A 77 19.93 -13.45 11.57
C GLY A 77 19.11 -13.38 12.87
N ASP A 78 19.03 -12.21 13.51
CA ASP A 78 18.27 -12.02 14.75
C ASP A 78 16.77 -11.90 14.45
N ALA A 79 16.14 -13.08 14.30
CA ALA A 79 14.74 -13.20 13.93
C ALA A 79 13.80 -12.68 15.03
N GLU A 80 14.14 -12.85 16.30
CA GLU A 80 13.28 -12.44 17.42
C GLU A 80 13.21 -10.91 17.52
N ALA A 81 14.36 -10.23 17.56
CA ALA A 81 14.40 -8.77 17.65
C ALA A 81 13.88 -8.12 16.36
N GLY A 82 14.26 -8.66 15.20
CA GLY A 82 13.77 -8.18 13.90
C GLY A 82 12.26 -8.27 13.77
N ARG A 83 11.67 -9.39 14.20
CA ARG A 83 10.22 -9.57 14.18
C ARG A 83 9.51 -8.67 15.18
N LYS A 84 10.03 -8.56 16.41
CA LYS A 84 9.48 -7.64 17.42
C LYS A 84 9.42 -6.19 16.92
N MET A 85 10.50 -5.72 16.29
CA MET A 85 10.54 -4.38 15.71
C MET A 85 9.54 -4.22 14.56
N PHE A 86 9.49 -5.17 13.63
CA PHE A 86 8.63 -5.05 12.45
C PHE A 86 7.14 -5.21 12.79
N ASP A 87 6.80 -6.11 13.71
CA ASP A 87 5.43 -6.32 14.19
C ASP A 87 4.93 -5.09 14.97
N HIS A 88 5.81 -4.41 15.71
CA HIS A 88 5.48 -3.14 16.35
C HIS A 88 5.02 -2.09 15.33
N TYR A 89 5.80 -1.84 14.27
CA TYR A 89 5.45 -0.86 13.23
C TYR A 89 4.32 -1.31 12.31
N SER A 90 4.09 -2.61 12.15
CA SER A 90 3.01 -3.14 11.30
C SER A 90 1.72 -3.46 12.05
N SER A 91 1.68 -3.23 13.36
CA SER A 91 0.50 -3.44 14.20
C SER A 91 -0.66 -2.48 13.85
N VAL A 92 -1.86 -3.06 13.71
CA VAL A 92 -3.10 -2.32 13.42
C VAL A 92 -4.01 -2.40 14.64
N SER A 93 -3.86 -1.44 15.54
CA SER A 93 -4.71 -1.31 16.74
C SER A 93 -5.54 -0.03 16.69
N ASN A 94 -6.53 0.06 17.57
CA ASN A 94 -7.26 1.30 17.84
C ASN A 94 -6.65 2.09 19.01
N GLU A 95 -5.49 1.66 19.51
CA GLU A 95 -4.87 2.25 20.69
C GLU A 95 -4.01 3.46 20.31
N GLY A 96 -4.07 4.51 21.14
CA GLY A 96 -3.30 5.73 20.96
C GLY A 96 -3.98 6.79 20.07
N PRO A 97 -3.20 7.76 19.56
CA PRO A 97 -3.74 8.93 18.85
C PRO A 97 -4.27 8.62 17.44
N HIS A 98 -3.99 7.44 16.89
CA HIS A 98 -4.34 7.04 15.53
C HIS A 98 -5.18 5.74 15.57
N PRO A 99 -6.50 5.79 15.38
CA PRO A 99 -7.36 4.60 15.42
C PRO A 99 -7.29 3.82 14.10
N TRP A 100 -6.18 3.09 13.89
CA TRP A 100 -5.86 2.46 12.60
C TRP A 100 -6.89 1.44 12.14
N ALA A 101 -7.50 0.68 13.07
CA ALA A 101 -8.51 -0.31 12.68
C ALA A 101 -9.81 0.37 12.23
N LYS A 102 -10.23 1.49 12.86
CA LYS A 102 -11.34 2.32 12.36
C LYS A 102 -11.02 2.90 10.99
N TRP A 103 -9.82 3.46 10.82
CA TRP A 103 -9.39 4.07 9.56
C TRP A 103 -9.28 3.08 8.41
N ARG A 104 -9.01 1.81 8.69
CA ARG A 104 -9.07 0.74 7.70
C ARG A 104 -10.44 0.67 7.03
N ASP A 105 -11.53 0.83 7.77
CA ASP A 105 -12.88 0.72 7.21
C ASP A 105 -13.19 1.88 6.26
N ILE A 106 -12.70 3.08 6.58
CA ILE A 106 -12.73 4.24 5.68
C ILE A 106 -11.94 3.96 4.40
N VAL A 107 -10.71 3.44 4.53
CA VAL A 107 -9.85 3.09 3.38
C VAL A 107 -10.49 2.02 2.50
N VAL A 108 -11.15 1.02 3.09
CA VAL A 108 -11.87 -0.02 2.35
C VAL A 108 -13.09 0.55 1.62
N ALA A 109 -13.86 1.42 2.27
CA ALA A 109 -15.01 2.09 1.64
C ALA A 109 -14.61 3.00 0.47
N ARG A 110 -13.42 3.63 0.55
CA ARG A 110 -12.86 4.52 -0.49
C ARG A 110 -12.04 3.77 -1.55
N ARG A 111 -11.92 2.43 -1.46
CA ARG A 111 -11.04 1.63 -2.31
C ARG A 111 -11.51 1.65 -3.76
N ARG A 112 -10.61 1.99 -4.68
CA ARG A 112 -10.86 1.86 -6.13
C ARG A 112 -10.58 0.42 -6.61
N PRO A 113 -11.33 -0.07 -7.61
CA PRO A 113 -11.00 -1.31 -8.32
C PRO A 113 -9.55 -1.27 -8.83
N ARG A 114 -8.88 -2.42 -8.85
CA ARG A 114 -7.54 -2.47 -9.46
C ARG A 114 -7.69 -2.30 -10.96
N MET A 115 -6.82 -1.50 -11.56
CA MET A 115 -6.71 -1.45 -13.01
C MET A 115 -6.23 -2.81 -13.51
N PHE A 116 -6.86 -3.31 -14.57
CA PHE A 116 -6.36 -4.42 -15.36
C PHE A 116 -5.56 -3.84 -16.52
N ASN A 117 -4.38 -4.42 -16.76
CA ASN A 117 -3.58 -4.08 -17.92
C ASN A 117 -3.87 -5.11 -19.00
N ILE A 118 -4.17 -4.64 -20.20
CA ILE A 118 -4.37 -5.50 -21.36
C ILE A 118 -3.00 -5.65 -22.03
N MET A 119 -2.59 -6.89 -22.24
CA MET A 119 -1.35 -7.17 -22.94
C MET A 119 -1.63 -7.27 -24.45
N PRO A 120 -0.80 -6.67 -25.30
CA PRO A 120 -0.91 -6.84 -26.74
C PRO A 120 -0.49 -8.26 -27.16
N ASN A 121 -1.06 -8.74 -28.26
CA ASN A 121 -0.61 -9.97 -28.90
C ASN A 121 0.47 -9.65 -29.94
N THR A 122 1.38 -10.60 -30.17
CA THR A 122 2.37 -10.50 -31.25
C THR A 122 2.05 -11.55 -32.31
N ILE A 123 1.88 -11.12 -33.56
CA ILE A 123 1.52 -11.98 -34.69
C ILE A 123 2.57 -11.80 -35.78
N ILE A 124 3.03 -12.90 -36.35
CA ILE A 124 4.00 -12.91 -37.45
C ILE A 124 3.21 -12.88 -38.77
N LYS A 125 3.45 -11.87 -39.61
CA LYS A 125 2.92 -11.76 -40.99
C LYS A 125 4.09 -11.56 -41.95
N ASP A 126 4.52 -12.63 -42.61
CA ASP A 126 5.76 -12.71 -43.41
C ASP A 126 6.99 -12.12 -42.68
N GLU A 127 8.12 -11.89 -43.34
CA GLU A 127 9.44 -11.64 -42.70
C GLU A 127 9.54 -10.39 -41.79
N ASN A 128 8.44 -9.67 -41.53
CA ASN A 128 8.34 -8.61 -40.54
C ASN A 128 7.34 -8.96 -39.42
N SER A 129 7.78 -8.81 -38.17
CA SER A 129 6.90 -8.91 -37.00
C SER A 129 6.18 -7.59 -36.78
N GLU A 130 4.85 -7.62 -36.68
CA GLU A 130 4.03 -6.48 -36.29
C GLU A 130 3.41 -6.73 -34.90
N HIS A 131 3.25 -5.65 -34.12
CA HIS A 131 2.53 -5.68 -32.85
C HIS A 131 1.07 -5.26 -33.08
N GLU A 132 0.11 -6.13 -32.77
CA GLU A 132 -1.30 -5.77 -32.81
C GLU A 132 -1.69 -5.14 -31.48
N HIS A 133 -2.14 -3.88 -31.52
CA HIS A 133 -2.63 -3.18 -30.34
C HIS A 133 -4.09 -3.60 -30.11
N ASN A 134 -4.33 -4.33 -29.02
CA ASN A 134 -5.60 -4.95 -28.66
C ASN A 134 -6.62 -3.93 -28.10
N ASP A 135 -6.85 -2.80 -28.78
CA ASP A 135 -7.80 -1.77 -28.31
C ASP A 135 -9.27 -2.24 -28.38
N GLU A 136 -9.59 -3.16 -29.30
CA GLU A 136 -10.95 -3.70 -29.51
C GLU A 136 -11.25 -4.96 -28.66
N VAL A 137 -10.27 -5.51 -27.96
CA VAL A 137 -10.42 -6.80 -27.22
C VAL A 137 -11.11 -6.61 -25.87
N LEU A 138 -11.30 -5.38 -25.38
CA LEU A 138 -12.05 -5.13 -24.15
C LEU A 138 -13.47 -5.69 -24.24
N SER A 139 -14.19 -5.42 -25.33
CA SER A 139 -15.54 -5.98 -25.53
C SER A 139 -15.50 -7.50 -25.65
N GLU A 140 -14.53 -8.07 -26.37
CA GLU A 140 -14.44 -9.53 -26.55
C GLU A 140 -14.06 -10.30 -25.27
N LEU A 141 -13.21 -9.73 -24.42
CA LEU A 141 -12.85 -10.29 -23.11
C LEU A 141 -14.05 -10.30 -22.16
N PHE A 142 -14.86 -9.24 -22.15
CA PHE A 142 -16.03 -9.15 -21.28
C PHE A 142 -17.29 -9.84 -21.85
N ASP A 143 -17.44 -9.94 -23.17
CA ASP A 143 -18.57 -10.63 -23.82
C ASP A 143 -18.46 -12.16 -23.72
N LYS A 144 -17.23 -12.72 -23.73
CA LYS A 144 -17.04 -14.17 -23.55
C LYS A 144 -17.23 -14.63 -22.11
N ASP A 145 -16.79 -13.85 -21.13
CA ASP A 145 -16.87 -14.24 -19.71
C ASP A 145 -18.27 -14.06 -19.10
N LEU A 146 -19.22 -13.36 -19.75
CA LEU A 146 -20.61 -13.26 -19.29
C LEU A 146 -21.51 -14.41 -19.77
N ALA A 147 -21.09 -15.17 -20.78
CA ALA A 147 -21.86 -16.30 -21.32
C ALA A 147 -21.69 -17.60 -20.51
N ASP A 148 -20.67 -17.68 -19.65
CA ASP A 148 -20.34 -18.89 -18.87
C ASP A 148 -20.73 -18.79 -17.38
N PHE A 149 -21.48 -17.75 -16.98
CA PHE A 149 -22.08 -17.61 -15.64
C PHE A 149 -23.62 -17.59 -15.72
N ASP A 150 -24.19 -18.72 -16.11
CA ASP A 150 -25.59 -19.11 -15.81
C ASP A 150 -25.59 -20.34 -14.87
#